data_AF-A0A9D7E8G0-F1
#
_entry.id   AF-A0A9D7E8G0-F1
#
_cell.length_a   1.000
_cell.length_b   1.000
_cell.length_c   1.000
_cell.angle_alpha   90.00
_cell.angle_beta   90.00
_cell.angle_gamma   90.00
#
_symmetry.space_group_name_H-M   'P 1'
#
loop_
_entity.id
_entity.type
_entity.pdbx_description
1 polymer ?
#
loop_
_entity_poly.entity_id
_entity_poly.type
_entity_poly.pdbx_seq_one_letter_code
_entity_poly.pdbx_strand_id
1 'polypeptide(L)'
;MPEVGLSALDRAALTQQEQDSAAPGIRYGVQRFVQANVLAEGSWLTNNDDRRVCRLVISSPGAVMLSVQFGTFQLAPHARIYLFDRDRQFFIGGFTSDNAQPDGTLATAVVPGMPW
;
A
#
# COMPACT_ATOMS: atom_id res chain seq x y z
N MET A 1 -5.65 14.61 4.76
CA MET A 1 -6.08 13.70 3.67
C MET A 1 -6.72 12.48 4.33
N PRO A 2 -7.72 11.84 3.73
CA PRO A 2 -8.28 10.59 4.26
C PRO A 2 -7.19 9.53 4.45
N GLU A 3 -7.30 8.76 5.53
CA GLU A 3 -6.26 7.84 5.99
C GLU A 3 -6.86 6.52 6.46
N VAL A 4 -6.25 5.42 6.01
CA VAL A 4 -6.48 4.05 6.52
C VAL A 4 -5.30 3.70 7.41
N GLY A 5 -5.53 3.78 8.72
CA GLY A 5 -4.52 3.48 9.74
C GLY A 5 -4.59 2.03 10.21
N LEU A 6 -3.44 1.36 10.22
CA LEU A 6 -3.25 0.07 10.87
C LEU A 6 -2.75 0.30 12.30
N SER A 7 -3.05 -0.63 13.22
CA SER A 7 -2.46 -0.58 14.56
C SER A 7 -0.93 -0.68 14.48
N ALA A 8 -0.22 -0.19 15.49
CA ALA A 8 1.24 -0.26 15.51
C ALA A 8 1.73 -1.72 15.35
N LEU A 9 2.78 -1.88 14.56
CA LEU A 9 3.48 -3.14 14.39
C LEU A 9 4.39 -3.37 15.61
N ASP A 10 4.06 -4.38 16.41
CA ASP A 10 4.92 -4.81 17.52
C ASP A 10 6.09 -5.64 17.00
N ARG A 11 7.19 -4.95 16.69
CA ARG A 11 8.40 -5.59 16.17
C ARG A 11 9.05 -6.54 17.18
N ALA A 12 8.95 -6.23 18.48
CA ALA A 12 9.55 -7.07 19.51
C ALA A 12 8.82 -8.41 19.63
N ALA A 13 7.48 -8.37 19.64
CA ALA A 13 6.67 -9.59 19.61
C ALA A 13 6.92 -10.44 18.36
N LEU A 14 7.07 -9.80 17.19
CA LEU A 14 7.37 -10.51 15.94
C LEU A 14 8.74 -11.20 15.96
N THR A 15 9.77 -10.52 16.47
CA THR A 15 11.10 -11.11 16.64
C THR A 15 11.08 -12.28 17.62
N GLN A 16 10.36 -12.16 18.74
CA GLN A 16 10.22 -13.27 19.69
C GLN A 16 9.53 -14.48 19.05
N GLN A 17 8.45 -14.25 18.28
CA GLN A 17 7.74 -15.31 17.57
C GLN A 17 8.63 -16.04 16.55
N GLU A 18 9.56 -15.33 15.90
CA GLU A 18 10.53 -15.92 14.99
C GLU A 18 11.55 -16.79 15.71
N GLN A 19 12.02 -16.35 16.89
CA GLN A 19 12.96 -17.10 17.73
C GLN A 19 12.34 -18.38 18.30
N ASP A 20 11.06 -18.34 18.66
CA ASP A 20 10.33 -19.49 19.22
C ASP A 20 9.84 -20.47 18.13
N SER A 21 10.06 -20.18 16.85
CA SER A 21 9.59 -21.01 15.75
C SER A 21 10.50 -22.21 15.51
N ALA A 22 9.93 -23.43 15.59
CA ALA A 22 10.65 -24.69 15.34
C ALA A 22 11.10 -24.87 13.87
N ALA A 23 10.60 -24.03 12.95
CA ALA A 23 11.01 -23.99 11.55
C ALA A 23 11.29 -22.53 11.14
N PRO A 24 12.48 -22.00 11.44
CA PRO A 24 12.80 -20.59 11.19
C PRO A 24 12.88 -20.35 9.68
N GLY A 25 11.81 -19.81 9.12
CA GLY A 25 11.77 -19.25 7.77
C GLY A 25 12.12 -17.75 7.78
N ILE A 26 12.66 -17.25 6.68
CA ILE A 26 12.86 -15.80 6.51
C ILE A 26 11.50 -15.14 6.35
N ARG A 27 11.12 -14.26 7.28
CA ARG A 27 9.92 -13.42 7.16
C ARG A 27 10.30 -12.07 6.59
N TYR A 28 9.72 -11.72 5.44
CA TYR A 28 9.95 -10.42 4.78
C TYR A 28 8.94 -9.35 5.21
N GLY A 29 7.80 -9.74 5.77
CA GLY A 29 6.77 -8.82 6.21
C GLY A 29 5.62 -9.51 6.96
N VAL A 30 4.70 -8.69 7.48
CA VAL A 30 3.47 -9.13 8.13
C VAL A 30 2.30 -8.67 7.28
N GLN A 31 1.59 -9.63 6.68
CA GLN A 31 0.40 -9.34 5.91
C GLN A 31 -0.76 -8.94 6.84
N ARG A 32 -1.43 -7.83 6.51
CA ARG A 32 -2.56 -7.31 7.27
C ARG A 32 -3.65 -6.90 6.31
N PHE A 33 -4.84 -7.46 6.50
CA PHE A 33 -5.98 -7.17 5.66
C PHE A 33 -6.71 -5.92 6.15
N VAL A 34 -7.05 -5.05 5.21
CA VAL A 34 -7.84 -3.84 5.46
C VAL A 34 -8.98 -3.79 4.44
N GLN A 35 -10.15 -3.34 4.89
CA GLN A 35 -11.26 -3.01 3.99
C GLN A 35 -11.12 -1.53 3.64
N ALA A 36 -10.55 -1.25 2.47
CA ALA A 36 -10.33 0.10 2.00
C ALA A 36 -10.77 0.21 0.53
N ASN A 37 -11.56 1.23 0.22
CA ASN A 37 -11.96 1.59 -1.12
C ASN A 37 -11.41 2.98 -1.46
N VAL A 38 -10.34 3.00 -2.25
CA VAL A 38 -9.63 4.23 -2.65
C VAL A 38 -10.57 5.25 -3.30
N LEU A 39 -11.49 4.82 -4.15
CA LEU A 39 -12.36 5.72 -4.90
C LEU A 39 -13.45 6.35 -4.02
N ALA A 40 -13.91 5.62 -2.99
CA ALA A 40 -14.95 6.06 -2.07
C ALA A 40 -14.40 6.86 -0.88
N GLU A 41 -13.23 6.48 -0.36
CA GLU A 41 -12.64 7.05 0.85
C GLU A 41 -11.59 8.12 0.54
N GLY A 42 -11.01 8.12 -0.67
CA GLY A 42 -9.97 9.05 -1.05
C GLY A 42 -10.48 10.47 -1.28
N SER A 43 -9.56 11.43 -1.15
CA SER A 43 -9.82 12.83 -1.49
C SER A 43 -9.59 13.05 -2.98
N TRP A 44 -10.61 13.56 -3.66
CA TRP A 44 -10.58 13.89 -5.08
C TRP A 44 -10.18 15.35 -5.30
N LEU A 45 -9.21 15.56 -6.19
CA LEU A 45 -8.83 16.86 -6.73
C LEU A 45 -9.13 16.86 -8.24
N THR A 46 -9.86 17.84 -8.72
CA THR A 46 -10.08 18.09 -10.16
C THR A 46 -9.22 19.29 -10.57
N ASN A 47 -8.38 19.11 -11.59
CA ASN A 47 -7.60 20.20 -12.18
C ASN A 47 -8.41 20.93 -13.27
N ASN A 48 -7.93 22.09 -13.70
CA ASN A 48 -8.57 22.93 -14.73
C ASN A 48 -8.80 22.22 -16.09
N ASP A 49 -8.07 21.14 -16.36
CA ASP A 49 -8.19 20.32 -17.59
C ASP A 49 -9.09 19.07 -17.38
N ASP A 50 -10.02 19.09 -16.42
CA ASP A 50 -10.90 17.96 -16.03
C ASP A 50 -10.19 16.67 -15.56
N ARG A 51 -8.86 16.71 -15.40
CA ARG A 51 -8.09 15.60 -14.84
C ARG A 51 -8.39 15.47 -13.36
N ARG A 52 -8.69 14.25 -12.94
CA ARG A 52 -9.01 13.92 -11.54
C ARG A 52 -7.90 13.10 -10.90
N VAL A 53 -7.52 13.47 -9.68
CA VAL A 53 -6.57 12.75 -8.85
C VAL A 53 -7.28 12.38 -7.55
N CYS A 54 -7.43 11.09 -7.29
CA CYS A 54 -7.88 10.58 -6.00
C CYS A 54 -6.66 10.20 -5.15
N ARG A 55 -6.69 10.52 -3.86
CA ARG A 55 -5.59 10.17 -2.93
C ARG A 55 -6.13 9.66 -1.60
N LEU A 56 -5.56 8.55 -1.16
CA LEU A 56 -5.80 7.93 0.14
C LEU A 56 -4.44 7.68 0.81
N VAL A 57 -4.32 7.95 2.10
CA VAL A 57 -3.12 7.66 2.90
C VAL A 57 -3.28 6.28 3.53
N ILE A 58 -2.20 5.50 3.54
CA ILE A 58 -2.11 4.26 4.32
C ILE A 58 -1.00 4.45 5.35
N SER A 59 -1.29 4.18 6.62
CA SER A 59 -0.31 4.27 7.70
C SER A 59 -0.22 2.98 8.49
N SER A 60 0.99 2.60 8.87
CA SER A 60 1.26 1.44 9.71
C SER A 60 2.43 1.77 10.62
N PRO A 61 2.18 2.33 11.81
CA PRO A 61 3.23 2.74 12.73
C PRO A 61 4.16 1.56 13.06
N GLY A 62 5.47 1.80 13.03
CA GLY A 62 6.47 0.74 13.27
C GLY A 62 6.82 -0.11 12.04
N ALA A 63 6.12 0.04 10.90
CA ALA A 63 6.55 -0.56 9.64
C ALA A 63 7.69 0.25 9.02
N VAL A 64 8.76 -0.43 8.59
CA VAL A 64 9.92 0.20 7.92
C VAL A 64 9.70 0.40 6.42
N MET A 65 8.79 -0.38 5.82
CA MET A 65 8.36 -0.30 4.43
C MET A 65 6.98 -0.94 4.30
N LEU A 66 6.27 -0.61 3.23
CA LEU A 66 4.96 -1.18 2.92
C LEU A 66 4.91 -1.65 1.47
N SER A 67 4.42 -2.87 1.25
CA SER A 67 3.87 -3.30 -0.04
C SER A 67 2.35 -3.34 0.07
N VAL A 68 1.64 -3.04 -1.01
CA VAL A 68 0.18 -3.11 -1.06
C VAL A 68 -0.24 -4.26 -1.97
N GLN A 69 -1.22 -5.03 -1.52
CA GLN A 69 -1.93 -5.98 -2.35
C GLN A 69 -3.38 -5.52 -2.50
N PHE A 70 -3.75 -5.13 -3.72
CA PHE A 70 -5.12 -4.83 -4.07
C PHE A 70 -5.90 -6.13 -4.25
N GLY A 71 -6.90 -6.36 -3.40
CA GLY A 71 -7.84 -7.48 -3.56
C GLY A 71 -8.79 -7.30 -4.75
N THR A 72 -9.06 -6.05 -5.14
CA THR A 72 -9.79 -5.70 -6.37
C THR A 72 -9.06 -4.56 -7.05
N PHE A 73 -8.58 -4.80 -8.27
CA PHE A 73 -7.83 -3.84 -9.08
C PHE A 73 -8.50 -3.65 -10.43
N GLN A 74 -9.40 -2.66 -10.49
CA GLN A 74 -10.17 -2.32 -11.68
C GLN A 74 -10.01 -0.84 -12.00
N LEU A 75 -9.42 -0.56 -13.16
CA LEU A 75 -9.12 0.78 -13.60
C LEU A 75 -9.82 1.08 -14.92
N ALA A 76 -10.33 2.30 -15.05
CA ALA A 76 -10.82 2.82 -16.32
C ALA A 76 -9.65 2.97 -17.32
N PRO A 77 -9.94 2.96 -18.64
CA PRO A 77 -8.92 3.24 -19.64
C PRO A 77 -8.12 4.52 -19.32
N HIS A 78 -6.80 4.45 -19.50
CA HIS A 78 -5.85 5.53 -19.23
C HIS A 78 -5.68 5.97 -17.76
N ALA A 79 -6.43 5.40 -16.82
CA ALA A 79 -6.20 5.63 -15.40
C ALA A 79 -4.86 5.00 -14.98
N ARG A 80 -4.18 5.66 -14.03
CA ARG A 80 -2.89 5.20 -13.50
C ARG A 80 -2.87 5.28 -11.98
N ILE A 81 -2.26 4.29 -11.36
CA ILE A 81 -1.98 4.27 -9.92
C ILE A 81 -0.49 4.44 -9.66
N TYR A 82 -0.20 5.22 -8.62
CA TYR A 82 1.13 5.44 -8.07
C TYR A 82 1.06 5.31 -6.55
N LEU A 83 2.09 4.67 -5.98
CA LEU A 83 2.32 4.63 -4.54
C LEU A 83 3.59 5.43 -4.28
N PHE A 84 3.54 6.34 -3.32
CA PHE A 84 4.66 7.21 -2.98
C PHE A 84 4.78 7.32 -1.47
N ASP A 85 6.00 7.52 -0.99
CA ASP A 85 6.26 7.82 0.41
C ASP A 85 5.63 9.17 0.80
N ARG A 86 5.55 9.45 2.10
CA ARG A 86 4.85 10.65 2.59
C ARG A 86 5.46 11.96 2.04
N ASP A 87 6.77 11.98 1.81
CA ASP A 87 7.52 13.17 1.37
C ASP A 87 7.67 13.25 -0.17
N ARG A 88 7.11 12.28 -0.90
CA ARG A 88 7.14 12.14 -2.36
C ARG A 88 8.56 12.06 -2.93
N GLN A 89 9.52 11.56 -2.15
CA GLN A 89 10.91 11.37 -2.57
C GLN A 89 11.11 10.02 -3.26
N PHE A 90 10.34 9.01 -2.84
CA PHE A 90 10.29 7.70 -3.47
C PHE A 90 8.88 7.38 -3.96
N PHE A 91 8.79 6.80 -5.17
CA PHE A 91 7.53 6.29 -5.69
C PHE A 91 7.73 5.08 -6.60
N ILE A 92 6.70 4.25 -6.67
CA ILE A 92 6.48 3.23 -7.69
C ILE A 92 5.14 3.49 -8.35
N GLY A 93 4.97 3.07 -9.60
CA GLY A 93 3.68 3.24 -10.25
C GLY A 93 3.72 3.30 -11.75
N GLY A 94 2.74 4.01 -12.30
CA GLY A 94 2.37 3.91 -13.70
C GLY A 94 1.52 2.67 -13.96
N PHE A 95 0.96 2.05 -12.90
CA PHE A 95 0.14 0.86 -13.02
C PHE A 95 -1.17 1.19 -13.73
N THR A 96 -1.47 0.43 -14.77
CA THR A 96 -2.71 0.50 -15.55
C THR A 96 -3.49 -0.81 -15.41
N SER A 97 -4.64 -0.92 -16.07
CA SER A 97 -5.41 -2.17 -16.15
C SER A 97 -4.57 -3.37 -16.61
N ASP A 98 -3.52 -3.13 -17.40
CA ASP A 98 -2.65 -4.20 -17.95
C ASP A 98 -1.76 -4.85 -16.88
N ASN A 99 -1.63 -4.22 -15.71
CA ASN A 99 -0.89 -4.78 -14.59
C ASN A 99 -1.74 -5.72 -13.72
N ALA A 100 -3.06 -5.80 -13.95
CA ALA A 100 -3.93 -6.69 -13.20
C ALA A 100 -3.53 -8.16 -13.45
N GLN A 101 -3.50 -8.96 -12.38
CA GLN A 101 -3.42 -10.41 -12.50
C GLN A 101 -4.73 -10.97 -13.09
N PRO A 102 -4.74 -12.22 -13.62
CA PRO A 102 -5.95 -12.84 -14.17
C PRO A 102 -7.12 -12.92 -13.18
N ASP A 103 -6.85 -12.90 -11.87
CA ASP A 103 -7.85 -12.89 -10.80
C ASP A 103 -8.35 -11.48 -10.43
N GLY A 104 -7.89 -10.43 -11.13
CA GLY A 104 -8.27 -9.05 -10.87
C GLY A 104 -7.56 -8.39 -9.69
N THR A 105 -6.44 -8.96 -9.23
CA THR A 105 -5.63 -8.40 -8.13
C THR A 105 -4.36 -7.70 -8.64
N LEU A 106 -3.68 -6.97 -7.76
CA LEU A 106 -2.33 -6.46 -8.00
C LEU A 106 -1.52 -6.45 -6.71
N ALA A 107 -0.34 -7.06 -6.73
CA ALA A 107 0.67 -6.88 -5.68
C ALA A 107 1.76 -5.90 -6.16
N THR A 108 2.18 -4.99 -5.28
CA THR A 108 3.21 -3.99 -5.60
C THR A 108 4.56 -4.38 -5.00
N ALA A 109 5.63 -3.77 -5.54
CA ALA A 109 6.90 -3.65 -4.80
C ALA A 109 6.72 -2.85 -3.50
N VAL A 110 7.77 -2.80 -2.69
CA VAL A 110 7.78 -2.04 -1.43
C VAL A 110 8.01 -0.55 -1.67
N VAL A 111 7.34 0.26 -0.86
CA VAL A 111 7.62 1.69 -0.68
C VAL A 111 8.23 1.85 0.72
N PRO A 112 9.43 2.46 0.84
CA PRO A 112 10.05 2.67 2.13
C PRO A 112 9.22 3.63 2.99
N GLY A 113 9.17 3.33 4.29
CA GLY A 113 8.76 4.31 5.29
C GLY A 113 9.88 5.30 5.57
N MET A 114 9.60 6.32 6.38
CA MET A 114 10.64 7.24 6.81
C MET A 114 11.69 6.50 7.64
N PRO A 115 13.00 6.68 7.37
CA PRO A 115 14.02 6.40 8.37
C PRO A 115 13.89 7.44 9.50
N TRP A 116 13.96 6.96 10.74
CA TRP A 116 13.94 7.75 11.98
C TRP A 116 15.01 8.82 12.02
#